data_AF-A0A1E7IR73-F1
#
_entry.id   AF-A0A1E7IR73-F1
#
_cell.length_a   1.000
_cell.length_b   1.000
_cell.length_c   1.000
_cell.angle_alpha   90.00
_cell.angle_beta   90.00
_cell.angle_gamma   90.00
#
_symmetry.space_group_name_H-M   'P 1'
#
loop_
_entity.id
_entity.type
_entity.pdbx_description
1 polymer ?
#
loop_
_entity_poly.entity_id
_entity_poly.type
_entity_poly.pdbx_seq_one_letter_code
_entity_poly.pdbx_strand_id
1 'polypeptide(L)'
;MPFFFSEHAQHPFYGTFYGCLSAVERGMVLREFIGVTYRRRFQFFKRHRYQHPQSSFKNNLYLAAQRQDRRLCIRRRIWRKKQLLPAYLELIFRHYVLGFVVQMIRKRHARVLPAEPGCYPDAPLILAALEWFAEHEPELDALIEQQIAQVLAEDSRHLYLYCLRAYYITRQLCDALPLQAAVTRSLRYRIGGQVPLGAELEFSNLGHRASFEHSFCRHGQDQPFRNFIYFHQFFLEDVSWRLGGYLDHHVRLRRYLPVPWIGGFFEYNLVRIDYPRRYSLPLTRDPGFLARYIQRVVAFNRCVAPHSLHLNVECIDQGALLVPQLSDYLCLLLLGGDLTVDDDGRLCERRFARNELIKMVQQRRHESLFDHLHHLVTEYAFLRLSATRGYDDRLSLILALAGFNRVSDLGRYCLEPLGDLLYWAHQPQALAGPEIESFLAKVEQGMSADLSLDRALVQCHLQRLRHWLERQNARLA
;
A
#
# COMPACT_ATOMS: atom_id res chain seq x y z
N MET A 1 -33.81 -7.63 -15.52
CA MET A 1 -32.98 -6.58 -16.16
C MET A 1 -31.54 -7.06 -16.23
N PRO A 2 -30.90 -7.12 -17.40
CA PRO A 2 -29.53 -7.60 -17.50
C PRO A 2 -28.58 -6.48 -17.07
N PHE A 3 -27.85 -6.73 -16.00
CA PHE A 3 -26.60 -6.02 -15.74
C PHE A 3 -25.66 -6.21 -16.96
N PHE A 4 -24.76 -5.25 -17.22
CA PHE A 4 -23.83 -5.29 -18.36
C PHE A 4 -23.13 -6.65 -18.53
N PHE A 5 -23.23 -7.22 -19.73
CA PHE A 5 -22.53 -8.42 -20.18
C PHE A 5 -21.97 -8.15 -21.58
N SER A 6 -20.67 -8.35 -21.78
CA SER A 6 -20.02 -7.92 -23.02
C SER A 6 -20.26 -8.88 -24.18
N GLU A 7 -20.29 -8.34 -25.40
CA GLU A 7 -20.49 -9.12 -26.64
C GLU A 7 -19.36 -10.13 -26.89
N HIS A 8 -18.13 -9.86 -26.43
CA HIS A 8 -17.01 -10.80 -26.61
C HIS A 8 -16.98 -11.90 -25.55
N ALA A 9 -17.93 -11.91 -24.60
CA ALA A 9 -18.09 -12.98 -23.61
C ALA A 9 -18.90 -14.18 -24.16
N GLN A 10 -18.86 -14.41 -25.47
CA GLN A 10 -19.62 -15.45 -26.17
C GLN A 10 -19.19 -16.89 -25.84
N HIS A 11 -18.01 -17.07 -25.23
CA HIS A 11 -17.59 -18.39 -24.80
C HIS A 11 -18.59 -18.99 -23.79
N PRO A 12 -19.05 -20.25 -23.97
CA PRO A 12 -20.18 -20.81 -23.21
C PRO A 12 -20.01 -20.72 -21.69
N PHE A 13 -18.77 -20.83 -21.20
CA PHE A 13 -18.45 -20.68 -19.78
C PHE A 13 -18.98 -19.35 -19.20
N TYR A 14 -18.68 -18.20 -19.84
CA TYR A 14 -19.05 -16.90 -19.29
C TYR A 14 -20.56 -16.66 -19.35
N GLY A 15 -21.21 -17.07 -20.44
CA GLY A 15 -22.66 -16.95 -20.61
C GLY A 15 -23.41 -17.74 -19.54
N THR A 16 -23.06 -19.03 -19.39
CA THR A 16 -23.65 -19.90 -18.37
C THR A 16 -23.38 -19.39 -16.97
N PHE A 17 -22.11 -19.07 -16.64
CA PHE A 17 -21.75 -18.59 -15.32
C PHE A 17 -22.48 -17.29 -14.95
N TYR A 18 -22.49 -16.30 -15.86
CA TYR A 18 -23.17 -15.03 -15.65
C TYR A 18 -24.70 -15.20 -15.54
N GLY A 19 -25.27 -16.13 -16.31
CA GLY A 19 -26.65 -16.57 -16.22
C GLY A 19 -27.02 -17.05 -14.81
N CYS A 20 -26.14 -17.82 -14.17
CA CYS A 20 -26.30 -18.33 -12.81
C CYS A 20 -26.03 -17.31 -11.69
N LEU A 21 -25.62 -16.08 -12.00
CA LEU A 21 -25.42 -15.03 -10.99
C LEU A 21 -26.74 -14.34 -10.63
N SER A 22 -26.98 -14.15 -9.35
CA SER A 22 -28.06 -13.31 -8.84
C SER A 22 -27.81 -11.82 -9.16
N ALA A 23 -28.85 -11.00 -9.04
CA ALA A 23 -28.75 -9.56 -9.27
C ALA A 23 -27.69 -8.88 -8.38
N VAL A 24 -27.53 -9.35 -7.13
CA VAL A 24 -26.55 -8.81 -6.19
C VAL A 24 -25.12 -9.12 -6.65
N GLU A 25 -24.88 -10.35 -7.08
CA GLU A 25 -23.57 -10.83 -7.54
C GLU A 25 -23.15 -10.15 -8.84
N ARG A 26 -24.07 -10.00 -9.80
CA ARG A 26 -23.83 -9.19 -11.01
C ARG A 26 -23.47 -7.75 -10.66
N GLY A 27 -24.14 -7.17 -9.66
CA GLY A 27 -23.79 -5.86 -9.13
C GLY A 27 -22.39 -5.81 -8.49
N MET A 28 -21.94 -6.88 -7.83
CA MET A 28 -20.59 -6.97 -7.28
C MET A 28 -19.53 -7.00 -8.37
N VAL A 29 -19.73 -7.82 -9.40
CA VAL A 29 -18.86 -7.88 -10.59
C VAL A 29 -18.71 -6.51 -11.23
N LEU A 30 -19.82 -5.80 -11.48
CA LEU A 30 -19.73 -4.47 -12.11
C LEU A 30 -19.03 -3.44 -11.22
N ARG A 31 -19.26 -3.45 -9.90
CA ARG A 31 -18.56 -2.53 -9.00
C ARG A 31 -17.06 -2.76 -9.01
N GLU A 32 -16.64 -4.02 -9.02
CA GLU A 32 -15.22 -4.35 -9.04
C GLU A 32 -14.58 -4.03 -10.39
N PHE A 33 -15.23 -4.43 -11.48
CA PHE A 33 -14.73 -4.21 -12.83
C PHE A 33 -14.51 -2.73 -13.14
N ILE A 34 -15.44 -1.88 -12.69
CA ILE A 34 -15.35 -0.44 -12.94
C ILE A 34 -14.42 0.27 -11.93
N GLY A 35 -14.09 -0.38 -10.81
CA GLY A 35 -13.03 0.00 -9.87
C GLY A 35 -13.07 1.46 -9.41
N VAL A 36 -11.93 2.16 -9.46
CA VAL A 36 -11.80 3.57 -9.05
C VAL A 36 -12.68 4.52 -9.84
N THR A 37 -13.05 4.18 -11.08
CA THR A 37 -14.04 4.97 -11.83
C THR A 37 -15.38 4.94 -11.11
N TYR A 38 -15.75 3.85 -10.45
CA TYR A 38 -16.93 3.80 -9.59
C TYR A 38 -16.80 4.69 -8.35
N ARG A 39 -15.63 4.74 -7.72
CA ARG A 39 -15.41 5.57 -6.52
C ARG A 39 -15.38 7.07 -6.82
N ARG A 40 -14.76 7.46 -7.94
CA ARG A 40 -14.73 8.86 -8.42
C ARG A 40 -16.08 9.35 -8.97
N ARG A 41 -17.09 8.47 -9.11
CA ARG A 41 -18.44 8.85 -9.58
C ARG A 41 -19.12 9.90 -8.72
N PHE A 42 -18.85 9.95 -7.41
CA PHE A 42 -19.38 11.04 -6.56
C PHE A 42 -18.86 12.42 -7.00
N GLN A 43 -17.64 12.53 -7.52
CA GLN A 43 -17.12 13.77 -8.11
C GLN A 43 -17.52 13.94 -9.58
N PHE A 44 -17.59 12.85 -10.37
CA PHE A 44 -18.01 12.87 -11.77
C PHE A 44 -19.48 13.31 -11.96
N PHE A 45 -20.39 12.85 -11.09
CA PHE A 45 -21.81 13.20 -11.14
C PHE A 45 -22.16 14.48 -10.38
N LYS A 46 -21.27 15.02 -9.52
CA LYS A 46 -21.42 16.38 -8.97
C LYS A 46 -21.53 17.45 -10.06
N ARG A 47 -20.94 17.20 -11.24
CA ARG A 47 -21.00 18.11 -12.40
C ARG A 47 -22.27 17.98 -13.24
N HIS A 48 -23.08 16.94 -13.04
CA HIS A 48 -24.27 16.68 -13.84
C HIS A 48 -25.47 16.53 -12.90
N ARG A 49 -26.14 17.66 -12.61
CA ARG A 49 -27.38 17.70 -11.81
C ARG A 49 -28.42 16.78 -12.45
N TYR A 50 -28.79 15.69 -11.78
CA TYR A 50 -29.86 14.80 -12.25
C TYR A 50 -30.97 14.68 -11.20
N GLN A 51 -32.20 14.97 -11.63
CA GLN A 51 -33.40 15.09 -10.80
C GLN A 51 -34.03 13.74 -10.38
N HIS A 52 -33.47 12.59 -10.79
CA HIS A 52 -33.98 11.25 -10.42
C HIS A 52 -32.85 10.24 -10.15
N PRO A 53 -32.49 9.93 -8.88
CA PRO A 53 -31.25 9.22 -8.54
C PRO A 53 -31.24 7.70 -8.78
N GLN A 54 -32.38 7.01 -8.84
CA GLN A 54 -32.40 5.53 -8.89
C GLN A 54 -32.42 4.93 -10.31
N SER A 55 -33.17 5.52 -11.25
CA SER A 55 -33.19 5.10 -12.66
C SER A 55 -31.88 5.49 -13.38
N SER A 56 -31.35 6.67 -13.05
CA SER A 56 -30.04 7.13 -13.52
C SER A 56 -28.90 6.23 -13.04
N PHE A 57 -28.94 5.74 -11.80
CA PHE A 57 -27.86 4.91 -11.23
C PHE A 57 -27.58 3.62 -12.03
N LYS A 58 -28.63 2.89 -12.43
CA LYS A 58 -28.49 1.63 -13.18
C LYS A 58 -27.98 1.87 -14.61
N ASN A 59 -28.54 2.85 -15.31
CA ASN A 59 -28.07 3.23 -16.64
C ASN A 59 -26.62 3.74 -16.61
N ASN A 60 -26.26 4.51 -15.57
CA ASN A 60 -24.90 4.98 -15.34
C ASN A 60 -23.91 3.84 -15.09
N LEU A 61 -24.34 2.76 -14.42
CA LEU A 61 -23.51 1.57 -14.23
C LEU A 61 -23.24 0.86 -15.55
N TYR A 62 -24.27 0.65 -16.36
CA TYR A 62 -24.14 0.03 -17.67
C TYR A 62 -23.21 0.84 -18.59
N LEU A 63 -23.47 2.14 -18.75
CA LEU A 63 -22.67 3.01 -19.62
C LEU A 63 -21.21 3.08 -19.18
N ALA A 64 -20.96 3.16 -17.88
CA ALA A 64 -19.61 3.16 -17.36
C ALA A 64 -18.92 1.79 -17.54
N ALA A 65 -19.64 0.68 -17.36
CA ALA A 65 -19.11 -0.66 -17.64
C ALA A 65 -18.74 -0.81 -19.12
N GLN A 66 -19.62 -0.40 -20.03
CA GLN A 66 -19.37 -0.44 -21.48
C GLN A 66 -18.16 0.41 -21.88
N ARG A 67 -18.03 1.62 -21.32
CA ARG A 67 -16.86 2.47 -21.56
C ARG A 67 -15.58 1.83 -21.02
N GLN A 68 -15.65 1.22 -19.84
CA GLN A 68 -14.49 0.55 -19.25
C GLN A 68 -14.08 -0.69 -20.03
N ASP A 69 -15.04 -1.48 -20.49
CA ASP A 69 -14.79 -2.67 -21.29
C ASP A 69 -14.07 -2.38 -22.62
N ARG A 70 -14.46 -1.28 -23.28
CA ARG A 70 -13.75 -0.80 -24.47
C ARG A 70 -12.33 -0.34 -24.17
N ARG A 71 -12.08 0.22 -22.98
CA ARG A 71 -10.77 0.75 -22.56
C ARG A 71 -9.83 -0.36 -22.07
N LEU A 72 -10.33 -1.24 -21.20
CA LEU A 72 -9.57 -2.24 -20.45
C LEU A 72 -9.37 -3.53 -21.29
N CYS A 73 -8.78 -3.35 -22.47
CA CYS A 73 -8.38 -4.41 -23.37
C CYS A 73 -6.87 -4.34 -23.60
N ILE A 74 -6.14 -5.40 -23.22
CA ILE A 74 -4.68 -5.45 -23.39
C ILE A 74 -4.37 -5.42 -24.89
N ARG A 75 -3.53 -4.47 -25.31
CA ARG A 75 -3.16 -4.32 -26.73
C ARG A 75 -2.51 -5.59 -27.26
N ARG A 76 -2.88 -6.03 -28.48
CA ARG A 76 -2.30 -7.24 -29.12
C ARG A 76 -0.77 -7.27 -29.10
N ARG A 77 -0.10 -6.14 -29.31
CA ARG A 77 1.37 -6.03 -29.25
C ARG A 77 1.97 -6.44 -27.89
N ILE A 78 1.25 -6.15 -26.80
CA ILE A 78 1.66 -6.51 -25.44
C ILE A 78 1.29 -7.97 -25.18
N TRP A 79 0.10 -8.38 -25.61
CA TRP A 79 -0.38 -9.76 -25.51
C TRP A 79 0.53 -10.79 -26.21
N ARG A 80 1.26 -10.38 -27.26
CA ARG A 80 2.26 -11.25 -27.93
C ARG A 80 3.51 -11.51 -27.08
N LYS A 81 3.75 -10.75 -26.00
CA LYS A 81 4.88 -10.95 -25.08
C LYS A 81 4.55 -12.04 -24.07
N LYS A 82 4.41 -13.28 -24.55
CA LYS A 82 3.87 -14.41 -23.78
C LYS A 82 4.61 -14.66 -22.46
N GLN A 83 5.93 -14.44 -22.41
CA GLN A 83 6.70 -14.61 -21.17
C GLN A 83 6.31 -13.65 -20.02
N LEU A 84 5.69 -12.50 -20.32
CA LEU A 84 5.32 -11.51 -19.30
C LEU A 84 3.90 -11.73 -18.76
N LEU A 85 3.05 -12.41 -19.53
CA LEU A 85 1.62 -12.48 -19.22
C LEU A 85 1.31 -13.14 -17.88
N PRO A 86 1.91 -14.30 -17.51
CA PRO A 86 1.55 -14.97 -16.27
C PRO A 86 1.70 -14.08 -15.04
N ALA A 87 2.83 -13.39 -14.90
CA ALA A 87 3.11 -12.54 -13.74
C ALA A 87 2.18 -11.32 -13.63
N TYR A 88 1.89 -10.65 -14.75
CA TYR A 88 0.95 -9.53 -14.76
C TYR A 88 -0.51 -9.97 -14.55
N LEU A 89 -0.90 -11.10 -15.16
CA LEU A 89 -2.23 -11.66 -14.97
C LEU A 89 -2.44 -12.13 -13.53
N GLU A 90 -1.42 -12.71 -12.89
CA GLU A 90 -1.45 -13.05 -11.46
C GLU A 90 -1.77 -11.82 -10.62
N LEU A 91 -1.05 -10.70 -10.78
CA LEU A 91 -1.36 -9.46 -10.08
C LEU A 91 -2.81 -9.02 -10.32
N ILE A 92 -3.28 -9.07 -11.57
CA ILE A 92 -4.66 -8.68 -11.90
C ILE A 92 -5.69 -9.57 -11.19
N PHE A 93 -5.51 -10.89 -11.22
CA PHE A 93 -6.41 -11.84 -10.57
C PHE A 93 -6.40 -11.68 -9.05
N ARG A 94 -5.22 -11.58 -8.41
CA ARG A 94 -5.10 -11.38 -6.95
C ARG A 94 -5.85 -10.13 -6.50
N HIS A 95 -5.73 -9.02 -7.22
CA HIS A 95 -6.43 -7.77 -6.92
C HIS A 95 -7.95 -7.85 -7.13
N TYR A 96 -8.42 -8.50 -8.20
CA TYR A 96 -9.86 -8.70 -8.38
C TYR A 96 -10.45 -9.60 -7.30
N VAL A 97 -9.79 -10.71 -6.94
CA VAL A 97 -10.22 -11.59 -5.84
C VAL A 97 -10.25 -10.81 -4.52
N LEU A 98 -9.19 -10.07 -4.19
CA LEU A 98 -9.15 -9.20 -3.01
C LEU A 98 -10.38 -8.27 -2.97
N GLY A 99 -10.71 -7.65 -4.10
CA GLY A 99 -11.85 -6.75 -4.17
C GLY A 99 -13.21 -7.43 -3.97
N PHE A 100 -13.39 -8.65 -4.49
CA PHE A 100 -14.59 -9.42 -4.24
C PHE A 100 -14.73 -9.85 -2.78
N VAL A 101 -13.63 -10.30 -2.16
CA VAL A 101 -13.59 -10.64 -0.74
C VAL A 101 -13.99 -9.42 0.10
N VAL A 102 -13.44 -8.23 -0.19
CA VAL A 102 -13.85 -6.97 0.48
C VAL A 102 -15.35 -6.72 0.35
N GLN A 103 -15.94 -6.93 -0.83
CA GLN A 103 -17.38 -6.75 -1.02
C GLN A 103 -18.22 -7.78 -0.24
N MET A 104 -17.76 -9.03 -0.15
CA MET A 104 -18.43 -10.08 0.64
C MET A 104 -18.36 -9.79 2.14
N ILE A 105 -17.19 -9.38 2.64
CA ILE A 105 -17.01 -8.96 4.03
C ILE A 105 -17.88 -7.74 4.33
N ARG A 106 -17.93 -6.74 3.45
CA ARG A 106 -18.82 -5.58 3.63
C ARG A 106 -20.28 -6.01 3.76
N LYS A 107 -20.74 -6.92 2.91
CA LYS A 107 -22.13 -7.39 2.93
C LYS A 107 -22.48 -8.10 4.25
N ARG A 108 -21.57 -8.89 4.81
CA ARG A 108 -21.83 -9.77 5.95
C ARG A 108 -21.40 -9.18 7.31
N HIS A 109 -20.35 -8.37 7.34
CA HIS A 109 -19.62 -7.99 8.54
C HIS A 109 -19.33 -6.48 8.65
N ALA A 110 -19.89 -5.61 7.79
CA ALA A 110 -19.63 -4.16 7.89
C ALA A 110 -19.94 -3.56 9.27
N ARG A 111 -20.92 -4.12 10.01
CA ARG A 111 -21.29 -3.64 11.35
C ARG A 111 -20.20 -3.90 12.40
N VAL A 112 -19.39 -4.94 12.24
CA VAL A 112 -18.32 -5.31 13.20
C VAL A 112 -16.95 -4.76 12.80
N LEU A 113 -16.83 -4.17 11.62
CA LEU A 113 -15.63 -3.51 11.11
C LEU A 113 -15.92 -2.03 10.84
N PRO A 114 -16.17 -1.21 11.88
CA PRO A 114 -16.45 0.20 11.69
C PRO A 114 -15.22 0.93 11.12
N ALA A 115 -15.49 1.90 10.26
CA ALA A 115 -14.49 2.85 9.81
C ALA A 115 -14.06 3.76 10.97
N GLU A 116 -12.78 4.10 11.03
CA GLU A 116 -12.28 5.09 11.98
C GLU A 116 -12.60 6.52 11.49
N PRO A 117 -13.02 7.43 12.38
CA PRO A 117 -13.30 8.81 12.01
C PRO A 117 -12.10 9.47 11.33
N GLY A 118 -12.34 10.19 10.24
CA GLY A 118 -11.30 10.88 9.48
C GLY A 118 -10.39 9.96 8.63
N CYS A 119 -10.53 8.63 8.75
CA CYS A 119 -9.67 7.67 8.07
C CYS A 119 -10.33 7.03 6.85
N TYR A 120 -9.52 6.33 6.06
CA TYR A 120 -9.97 5.61 4.89
C TYR A 120 -11.00 4.53 5.25
N PRO A 121 -12.27 4.65 4.79
CA PRO A 121 -13.39 3.88 5.36
C PRO A 121 -13.33 2.38 5.03
N ASP A 122 -12.64 2.02 3.94
CA ASP A 122 -12.52 0.63 3.51
C ASP A 122 -11.32 -0.08 4.14
N ALA A 123 -10.49 0.61 4.93
CA ALA A 123 -9.26 0.02 5.49
C ALA A 123 -9.56 -1.24 6.31
N PRO A 124 -10.52 -1.25 7.25
CA PRO A 124 -10.81 -2.44 8.05
C PRO A 124 -11.27 -3.64 7.22
N LEU A 125 -12.05 -3.38 6.17
CA LEU A 125 -12.53 -4.41 5.26
C LEU A 125 -11.40 -5.00 4.42
N ILE A 126 -10.47 -4.16 3.96
CA ILE A 126 -9.31 -4.61 3.18
C ILE A 126 -8.37 -5.41 4.07
N LEU A 127 -8.11 -4.99 5.31
CA LEU A 127 -7.28 -5.79 6.22
C LEU A 127 -7.88 -7.18 6.43
N ALA A 128 -9.18 -7.26 6.73
CA ALA A 128 -9.86 -8.55 6.88
C ALA A 128 -9.81 -9.39 5.58
N ALA A 129 -9.91 -8.75 4.41
CA ALA A 129 -9.78 -9.46 3.13
C ALA A 129 -8.35 -9.98 2.89
N LEU A 130 -7.32 -9.22 3.30
CA LEU A 130 -5.93 -9.68 3.24
C LEU A 130 -5.65 -10.81 4.24
N GLU A 131 -6.28 -10.80 5.42
CA GLU A 131 -6.25 -11.91 6.38
C GLU A 131 -6.90 -13.18 5.84
N TRP A 132 -7.96 -13.03 5.04
CA TRP A 132 -8.59 -14.14 4.34
C TRP A 132 -7.68 -14.66 3.23
N PHE A 133 -7.12 -13.74 2.44
CA PHE A 133 -6.24 -14.06 1.32
C PHE A 133 -5.03 -14.88 1.78
N ALA A 134 -4.34 -14.44 2.85
CA ALA A 134 -3.16 -15.11 3.36
C ALA A 134 -3.44 -16.53 3.90
N GLU A 135 -4.67 -16.82 4.34
CA GLU A 135 -5.05 -18.15 4.83
C GLU A 135 -5.33 -19.13 3.68
N HIS A 136 -5.84 -18.63 2.56
CA HIS A 136 -6.23 -19.45 1.40
C HIS A 136 -5.18 -19.40 0.28
N GLU A 137 -3.99 -18.85 0.55
CA GLU A 137 -3.00 -18.56 -0.49
C GLU A 137 -2.65 -19.79 -1.36
N PRO A 138 -2.34 -20.98 -0.81
CA PRO A 138 -1.98 -22.13 -1.65
C PRO A 138 -3.08 -22.58 -2.61
N GLU A 139 -4.33 -22.64 -2.13
CA GLU A 139 -5.48 -23.03 -2.94
C GLU A 139 -5.82 -21.94 -3.97
N LEU A 140 -5.76 -20.68 -3.54
CA LEU A 140 -6.04 -19.54 -4.39
C LEU A 140 -5.01 -19.40 -5.51
N ASP A 141 -3.74 -19.66 -5.24
CA ASP A 141 -2.69 -19.63 -6.25
C ASP A 141 -2.91 -20.69 -7.33
N ALA A 142 -3.25 -21.92 -6.93
CA ALA A 142 -3.56 -22.99 -7.88
C ALA A 142 -4.77 -22.63 -8.77
N LEU A 143 -5.83 -22.06 -8.18
CA LEU A 143 -7.00 -21.63 -8.92
C LEU A 143 -6.70 -20.44 -9.84
N ILE A 144 -5.91 -19.46 -9.38
CA ILE A 144 -5.47 -18.32 -10.20
C ILE A 144 -4.64 -18.81 -11.39
N GLU A 145 -3.68 -19.70 -11.15
CA GLU A 145 -2.85 -20.29 -12.22
C GLU A 145 -3.72 -21.01 -13.26
N GLN A 146 -4.69 -21.81 -12.81
CA GLN A 146 -5.66 -22.44 -13.70
C GLN A 146 -6.44 -21.40 -14.52
N GLN A 147 -6.95 -20.32 -13.90
CA GLN A 147 -7.68 -19.29 -14.63
C GLN A 147 -6.81 -18.51 -15.61
N ILE A 148 -5.54 -18.28 -15.28
CA ILE A 148 -4.55 -17.68 -16.19
C ILE A 148 -4.36 -18.59 -17.41
N ALA A 149 -4.15 -19.89 -17.21
CA ALA A 149 -4.01 -20.85 -18.31
C ALA A 149 -5.22 -20.84 -19.24
N GLN A 150 -6.44 -20.80 -18.70
CA GLN A 150 -7.68 -20.70 -19.48
C GLN A 150 -7.75 -19.40 -20.29
N VAL A 151 -7.46 -18.25 -19.67
CA VAL A 151 -7.44 -16.94 -20.34
C VAL A 151 -6.43 -16.91 -21.50
N LEU A 152 -5.26 -17.53 -21.31
CA LEU A 152 -4.23 -17.61 -22.32
C LEU A 152 -4.64 -18.52 -23.49
N ALA A 153 -5.27 -19.66 -23.19
CA ALA A 153 -5.79 -20.60 -24.20
C ALA A 153 -6.91 -19.98 -25.05
N GLU A 154 -7.76 -19.17 -24.43
CA GLU A 154 -8.87 -18.45 -25.10
C GLU A 154 -8.41 -17.21 -25.90
N ASP A 155 -7.13 -16.85 -25.85
CA ASP A 155 -6.60 -15.57 -26.37
C ASP A 155 -7.38 -14.34 -25.86
N SER A 156 -7.92 -14.44 -24.65
CA SER A 156 -8.79 -13.43 -24.06
C SER A 156 -7.97 -12.25 -23.55
N ARG A 157 -8.19 -11.05 -24.11
CA ARG A 157 -7.43 -9.82 -23.76
C ARG A 157 -8.20 -8.83 -22.89
N HIS A 158 -9.46 -9.14 -22.56
CA HIS A 158 -10.40 -8.21 -21.94
C HIS A 158 -10.47 -8.44 -20.44
N LEU A 159 -10.17 -7.41 -19.66
CA LEU A 159 -10.14 -7.50 -18.19
C LEU A 159 -11.52 -7.82 -17.59
N TYR A 160 -12.62 -7.53 -18.29
CA TYR A 160 -13.96 -7.93 -17.85
C TYR A 160 -14.08 -9.44 -17.67
N LEU A 161 -13.48 -10.22 -18.58
CA LEU A 161 -13.48 -11.68 -18.50
C LEU A 161 -12.63 -12.18 -17.32
N TYR A 162 -11.52 -11.51 -17.01
CA TYR A 162 -10.69 -11.84 -15.86
C TYR A 162 -11.43 -11.53 -14.56
N CYS A 163 -12.16 -10.41 -14.52
CA CYS A 163 -13.02 -10.03 -13.40
C CYS A 163 -14.12 -11.07 -13.15
N LEU A 164 -14.76 -11.61 -14.20
CA LEU A 164 -15.72 -12.71 -14.08
C LEU A 164 -15.08 -13.99 -13.54
N ARG A 165 -13.90 -14.38 -14.03
CA ARG A 165 -13.16 -15.56 -13.54
C ARG A 165 -12.69 -15.40 -12.10
N ALA A 166 -12.20 -14.21 -11.72
CA ALA A 166 -11.85 -13.90 -10.34
C ALA A 166 -13.08 -14.00 -9.42
N TYR A 167 -14.26 -13.58 -9.89
CA TYR A 167 -15.49 -13.74 -9.14
C TYR A 167 -15.90 -15.22 -9.00
N TYR A 168 -15.71 -16.03 -10.05
CA TYR A 168 -15.91 -17.48 -9.99
C TYR A 168 -15.05 -18.13 -8.90
N ILE A 169 -13.74 -17.83 -8.87
CA ILE A 169 -12.84 -18.31 -7.81
C ILE A 169 -13.35 -17.88 -6.43
N THR A 170 -13.66 -16.59 -6.27
CA THR A 170 -14.09 -16.05 -4.98
C THR A 170 -15.38 -16.72 -4.51
N ARG A 171 -16.34 -16.98 -5.40
CA ARG A 171 -17.59 -17.66 -5.07
C ARG A 171 -17.39 -19.10 -4.62
N GLN A 172 -16.35 -19.79 -5.12
CA GLN A 172 -16.04 -21.16 -4.70
C GLN A 172 -15.41 -21.22 -3.31
N LEU A 173 -14.57 -20.24 -2.97
CA LEU A 173 -13.79 -20.26 -1.72
C LEU A 173 -14.42 -19.49 -0.56
N CYS A 174 -15.23 -18.46 -0.84
CA CYS A 174 -15.71 -17.53 0.20
C CYS A 174 -16.98 -18.01 0.91
N ASP A 175 -16.79 -18.87 1.90
CA ASP A 175 -17.84 -19.27 2.84
C ASP A 175 -17.96 -18.34 4.05
N ALA A 176 -19.02 -18.52 4.86
CA ALA A 176 -19.28 -17.66 6.01
C ALA A 176 -18.23 -17.80 7.13
N LEU A 177 -17.81 -19.03 7.43
CA LEU A 177 -16.86 -19.30 8.53
C LEU A 177 -15.46 -18.73 8.25
N PRO A 178 -14.83 -18.95 7.06
CA PRO A 178 -13.50 -18.40 6.79
C PRO A 178 -13.49 -16.86 6.78
N LEU A 179 -14.55 -16.22 6.28
CA LEU A 179 -14.67 -14.76 6.33
C LEU A 179 -14.79 -14.25 7.76
N GLN A 180 -15.60 -14.90 8.60
CA GLN A 180 -15.71 -14.54 10.01
C GLN A 180 -14.36 -14.70 10.75
N ALA A 181 -13.63 -15.79 10.48
CA ALA A 181 -12.30 -16.00 11.06
C ALA A 181 -11.32 -14.89 10.65
N ALA A 182 -11.33 -14.46 9.40
CA ALA A 182 -10.49 -13.37 8.90
C ALA A 182 -10.85 -12.02 9.55
N VAL A 183 -12.14 -11.74 9.74
CA VAL A 183 -12.63 -10.57 10.50
C VAL A 183 -12.17 -10.61 11.95
N THR A 184 -12.31 -11.75 12.62
CA THR A 184 -11.84 -11.90 14.00
C THR A 184 -10.33 -11.71 14.11
N ARG A 185 -9.54 -12.23 13.16
CA ARG A 185 -8.08 -12.00 13.11
C ARG A 185 -7.73 -10.54 12.94
N SER A 186 -8.39 -9.81 12.04
CA SER A 186 -8.07 -8.39 11.81
C SER A 186 -8.36 -7.52 13.04
N LEU A 187 -9.39 -7.86 13.81
CA LEU A 187 -9.75 -7.15 15.05
C LEU A 187 -8.74 -7.38 16.19
N ARG A 188 -8.09 -8.55 16.26
CA ARG A 188 -7.13 -8.89 17.34
C ARG A 188 -5.90 -8.00 17.39
N TYR A 189 -5.56 -7.32 16.29
CA TYR A 189 -4.37 -6.48 16.19
C TYR A 189 -4.65 -5.00 16.46
N ARG A 190 -5.89 -4.66 16.83
CA ARG A 190 -6.24 -3.30 17.27
C ARG A 190 -5.78 -3.10 18.70
N ILE A 191 -5.00 -2.04 18.93
CA ILE A 191 -4.46 -1.70 20.24
C ILE A 191 -4.89 -0.30 20.70
N GLY A 192 -5.69 0.41 19.92
CA GLY A 192 -6.00 1.82 20.14
C GLY A 192 -4.98 2.73 19.45
N GLY A 193 -5.16 4.03 19.61
CA GLY A 193 -4.31 5.07 19.04
C GLY A 193 -5.12 6.33 18.69
N GLN A 194 -4.50 7.49 18.88
CA GLN A 194 -5.11 8.80 18.63
C GLN A 194 -4.50 9.51 17.42
N VAL A 195 -3.31 9.12 16.99
CA VAL A 195 -2.60 9.78 15.89
C VAL A 195 -3.04 9.20 14.56
N PRO A 196 -3.55 9.99 13.61
CA PRO A 196 -3.78 9.51 12.25
C PRO A 196 -2.47 9.11 11.56
N LEU A 197 -2.47 7.91 11.00
CA LEU A 197 -1.32 7.24 10.41
C LEU A 197 -1.63 6.78 8.99
N GLY A 198 -0.58 6.73 8.17
CA GLY A 198 -0.64 6.28 6.80
C GLY A 198 0.65 5.62 6.35
N ALA A 199 0.59 4.89 5.24
CA ALA A 199 1.77 4.27 4.67
C ALA A 199 1.75 4.26 3.14
N GLU A 200 2.92 4.42 2.54
CA GLU A 200 3.19 4.14 1.13
C GLU A 200 4.25 3.03 1.09
N LEU A 201 4.00 1.99 0.29
CA LEU A 201 4.87 0.81 0.21
C LEU A 201 5.37 0.66 -1.22
N GLU A 202 6.68 0.65 -1.41
CA GLU A 202 7.30 0.46 -2.72
C GLU A 202 7.85 -0.96 -2.88
N PHE A 203 7.64 -1.55 -4.05
CA PHE A 203 8.09 -2.89 -4.42
C PHE A 203 8.92 -2.84 -5.70
N SER A 204 10.03 -3.58 -5.72
CA SER A 204 10.92 -3.69 -6.88
C SER A 204 11.88 -4.89 -6.75
N ASN A 205 11.92 -5.73 -7.78
CA ASN A 205 12.91 -6.82 -7.91
C ASN A 205 14.33 -6.29 -8.25
N LEU A 206 14.44 -5.03 -8.68
CA LEU A 206 15.72 -4.38 -8.98
C LEU A 206 16.28 -3.60 -7.77
N GLY A 207 15.51 -3.50 -6.69
CA GLY A 207 15.80 -2.60 -5.58
C GLY A 207 16.00 -1.17 -6.08
N HIS A 208 17.06 -0.51 -5.62
CA HIS A 208 17.40 0.89 -5.96
C HIS A 208 17.58 1.14 -7.45
N ARG A 209 17.90 0.10 -8.23
CA ARG A 209 18.12 0.21 -9.68
C ARG A 209 16.82 0.38 -10.46
N ALA A 210 15.66 0.30 -9.81
CA ALA A 210 14.37 0.59 -10.46
C ALA A 210 14.17 2.07 -10.76
N SER A 211 14.85 2.97 -10.04
CA SER A 211 14.76 4.41 -10.25
C SER A 211 15.19 4.80 -11.67
N PHE A 212 14.66 5.92 -12.16
CA PHE A 212 14.92 6.38 -13.53
C PHE A 212 16.41 6.44 -13.89
N GLU A 213 17.23 7.01 -12.99
CA GLU A 213 18.67 7.23 -13.19
C GLU A 213 19.44 5.94 -13.46
N HIS A 214 18.90 4.80 -13.06
CA HIS A 214 19.52 3.48 -13.21
C HIS A 214 18.77 2.55 -14.16
N SER A 215 17.60 2.96 -14.65
CA SER A 215 16.68 2.10 -15.41
C SER A 215 17.05 1.90 -16.89
N PHE A 216 17.88 2.78 -17.47
CA PHE A 216 18.26 2.70 -18.89
C PHE A 216 18.93 1.35 -19.23
N CYS A 217 18.38 0.65 -20.23
CA CYS A 217 18.84 -0.66 -20.70
C CYS A 217 18.82 -1.80 -19.67
N ARG A 218 18.34 -1.58 -18.44
CA ARG A 218 18.34 -2.59 -17.36
C ARG A 218 16.99 -3.26 -17.13
N HIS A 219 15.94 -2.87 -17.87
CA HIS A 219 14.62 -3.51 -17.80
C HIS A 219 14.67 -5.03 -18.04
N GLY A 220 15.67 -5.55 -18.75
CA GLY A 220 15.83 -6.99 -18.97
C GLY A 220 16.30 -7.79 -17.77
N GLN A 221 16.75 -7.14 -16.69
CA GLN A 221 17.26 -7.81 -15.48
C GLN A 221 16.15 -8.25 -14.53
N ASP A 222 14.98 -7.62 -14.60
CA ASP A 222 13.76 -8.06 -13.92
C ASP A 222 12.89 -8.85 -14.89
N GLN A 223 13.13 -10.16 -14.99
CA GLN A 223 12.09 -11.09 -15.44
C GLN A 223 11.35 -11.50 -14.15
N PRO A 224 10.04 -11.24 -14.00
CA PRO A 224 9.03 -11.16 -15.07
C PRO A 224 8.39 -9.78 -15.31
N PHE A 225 8.68 -8.75 -14.50
CA PHE A 225 7.93 -7.47 -14.56
C PHE A 225 8.60 -6.37 -15.40
N ARG A 226 9.86 -6.56 -15.80
CA ARG A 226 10.63 -5.62 -16.63
C ARG A 226 10.67 -4.21 -16.03
N ASN A 227 10.87 -4.09 -14.73
CA ASN A 227 10.80 -2.82 -13.98
C ASN A 227 9.45 -2.10 -14.16
N PHE A 228 8.37 -2.86 -14.28
CA PHE A 228 7.00 -2.36 -14.47
C PHE A 228 6.77 -1.40 -15.66
N ILE A 229 7.61 -1.42 -16.70
CA ILE A 229 7.41 -0.59 -17.90
C ILE A 229 6.05 -0.81 -18.61
N TYR A 230 5.39 -1.94 -18.34
CA TYR A 230 4.07 -2.28 -18.88
C TYR A 230 2.90 -2.04 -17.90
N PHE A 231 3.13 -1.40 -16.75
CA PHE A 231 2.14 -1.15 -15.70
C PHE A 231 0.80 -0.60 -16.24
N HIS A 232 0.86 0.47 -17.04
CA HIS A 232 -0.34 1.11 -17.60
C HIS A 232 -0.97 0.29 -18.73
N GLN A 233 -0.17 -0.48 -19.48
CA GLN A 233 -0.64 -1.33 -20.58
C GLN A 233 -1.37 -2.58 -20.08
N PHE A 234 -1.08 -3.01 -18.84
CA PHE A 234 -1.84 -4.03 -18.09
C PHE A 234 -2.92 -3.42 -17.18
N PHE A 235 -3.07 -2.09 -17.19
CA PHE A 235 -4.06 -1.36 -16.39
C PHE A 235 -3.95 -1.61 -14.88
N LEU A 236 -2.73 -1.81 -14.37
CA LEU A 236 -2.53 -2.10 -12.95
C LEU A 236 -3.04 -0.96 -12.05
N GLU A 237 -2.96 0.30 -12.47
CA GLU A 237 -3.57 1.44 -11.76
C GLU A 237 -5.08 1.26 -11.53
N ASP A 238 -5.80 0.77 -12.54
CA ASP A 238 -7.25 0.58 -12.47
C ASP A 238 -7.62 -0.65 -11.63
N VAL A 239 -6.79 -1.70 -11.67
CA VAL A 239 -7.05 -2.98 -11.01
C VAL A 239 -6.63 -2.96 -9.53
N SER A 240 -5.51 -2.34 -9.20
CA SER A 240 -4.95 -2.27 -7.84
C SER A 240 -5.51 -1.11 -7.00
N TRP A 241 -6.63 -0.54 -7.42
CA TRP A 241 -7.20 0.68 -6.88
C TRP A 241 -7.57 0.63 -5.39
N ARG A 242 -7.80 -0.57 -4.84
CA ARG A 242 -8.12 -0.76 -3.42
C ARG A 242 -6.93 -0.50 -2.50
N LEU A 243 -5.73 -0.79 -2.98
CA LEU A 243 -4.45 -0.51 -2.31
C LEU A 243 -3.79 0.77 -2.86
N GLY A 244 -4.49 1.53 -3.69
CA GLY A 244 -3.98 2.79 -4.26
C GLY A 244 -2.76 2.59 -5.17
N GLY A 245 -2.73 1.54 -5.98
CA GLY A 245 -1.54 1.21 -6.75
C GLY A 245 -1.17 2.25 -7.82
N TYR A 246 0.12 2.56 -7.86
CA TYR A 246 0.74 3.55 -8.75
C TYR A 246 2.14 3.07 -9.18
N LEU A 247 2.66 3.70 -10.23
CA LEU A 247 4.03 3.47 -10.68
C LEU A 247 4.86 4.72 -10.36
N ASP A 248 5.77 4.59 -9.39
CA ASP A 248 6.68 5.67 -9.05
C ASP A 248 8.01 5.56 -9.80
N HIS A 249 8.27 6.56 -10.63
CA HIS A 249 9.43 6.60 -11.53
C HIS A 249 10.61 7.39 -10.94
N HIS A 250 10.38 8.15 -9.84
CA HIS A 250 11.35 9.09 -9.25
C HIS A 250 11.95 10.12 -10.26
N VAL A 251 11.22 10.46 -11.34
CA VAL A 251 11.67 11.43 -12.37
C VAL A 251 11.29 12.87 -11.97
N ARG A 252 12.28 13.72 -11.71
CA ARG A 252 12.07 15.16 -11.40
C ARG A 252 11.56 16.00 -12.59
N LEU A 253 11.87 15.60 -13.83
CA LEU A 253 11.57 16.35 -15.06
C LEU A 253 10.32 15.86 -15.83
N ARG A 254 9.42 15.10 -15.19
CA ARG A 254 8.25 14.47 -15.83
C ARG A 254 7.38 15.44 -16.64
N ARG A 255 7.36 16.73 -16.27
CA ARG A 255 6.61 17.77 -16.97
C ARG A 255 7.11 18.02 -18.41
N TYR A 256 8.34 17.61 -18.73
CA TYR A 256 9.02 17.96 -19.98
C TYR A 256 9.34 16.78 -20.89
N LEU A 257 9.25 15.53 -20.40
CA LEU A 257 9.56 14.34 -21.20
C LEU A 257 8.48 13.25 -21.01
N PRO A 258 7.58 13.05 -21.98
CA PRO A 258 6.67 11.91 -22.00
C PRO A 258 7.46 10.69 -22.48
N VAL A 259 7.98 9.90 -21.55
CA VAL A 259 8.85 8.77 -21.88
C VAL A 259 8.12 7.45 -21.57
N PRO A 260 7.44 6.83 -22.55
CA PRO A 260 6.60 5.65 -22.36
C PRO A 260 7.37 4.34 -22.06
N TRP A 261 8.68 4.42 -21.85
CA TRP A 261 9.56 3.31 -21.52
C TRP A 261 10.22 3.42 -20.14
N ILE A 262 9.88 4.43 -19.33
CA ILE A 262 10.43 4.53 -17.97
C ILE A 262 9.68 3.58 -17.04
N GLY A 263 10.43 2.67 -16.43
CA GLY A 263 9.96 1.78 -15.37
C GLY A 263 9.94 2.46 -14.01
N GLY A 264 9.71 1.72 -12.95
CA GLY A 264 9.71 2.29 -11.61
C GLY A 264 9.28 1.31 -10.54
N PHE A 265 9.19 1.83 -9.32
CA PHE A 265 8.67 1.12 -8.17
C PHE A 265 7.17 0.91 -8.32
N PHE A 266 6.73 -0.33 -8.10
CA PHE A 266 5.31 -0.60 -7.92
C PHE A 266 4.93 -0.15 -6.52
N GLU A 267 4.18 0.95 -6.42
CA GLU A 267 3.82 1.58 -5.16
C GLU A 267 2.38 1.23 -4.80
N TYR A 268 2.13 0.89 -3.53
CA TYR A 268 0.81 0.98 -2.93
C TYR A 268 0.71 2.20 -2.04
N ASN A 269 -0.16 3.12 -2.45
CA ASN A 269 -0.43 4.32 -1.72
C ASN A 269 -1.68 4.15 -0.86
N LEU A 270 -1.51 3.73 0.39
CA LEU A 270 -2.64 3.38 1.26
C LEU A 270 -3.41 4.61 1.76
N VAL A 271 -2.87 5.81 1.55
CA VAL A 271 -3.47 7.08 1.99
C VAL A 271 -4.19 7.87 0.89
N ARG A 272 -3.97 7.55 -0.39
CA ARG A 272 -4.51 8.35 -1.50
C ARG A 272 -5.81 7.81 -2.06
N ILE A 273 -6.79 8.69 -2.25
CA ILE A 273 -8.08 8.39 -2.88
C ILE A 273 -8.15 8.86 -4.34
N ASP A 274 -7.37 9.88 -4.70
CA ASP A 274 -7.44 10.49 -6.02
C ASP A 274 -6.07 10.75 -6.68
N TYR A 275 -6.05 10.63 -8.02
CA TYR A 275 -4.85 10.84 -8.83
C TYR A 275 -4.41 12.32 -8.94
N PRO A 276 -5.29 13.34 -8.83
CA PRO A 276 -4.88 14.75 -8.81
C PRO A 276 -3.96 15.17 -7.66
N ARG A 277 -3.60 14.28 -6.72
CA ARG A 277 -2.69 14.56 -5.59
C ARG A 277 -3.16 15.69 -4.66
N ARG A 278 -4.45 15.99 -4.65
CA ARG A 278 -5.00 17.07 -3.80
C ARG A 278 -5.45 16.55 -2.46
N TYR A 279 -5.87 15.29 -2.41
CA TYR A 279 -6.52 14.74 -1.24
C TYR A 279 -5.82 13.46 -0.75
N SER A 280 -5.59 13.40 0.55
CA SER A 280 -5.17 12.17 1.22
C SER A 280 -6.03 11.96 2.45
N LEU A 281 -6.21 10.70 2.82
CA LEU A 281 -6.79 10.30 4.09
C LEU A 281 -5.79 9.41 4.82
N PRO A 282 -5.64 9.58 6.14
CA PRO A 282 -4.96 8.59 6.95
C PRO A 282 -5.64 7.22 6.77
N LEU A 283 -4.84 6.15 6.84
CA LEU A 283 -5.35 4.80 6.73
C LEU A 283 -6.07 4.38 8.01
N THR A 284 -5.51 4.73 9.17
CA THR A 284 -5.98 4.35 10.50
C THR A 284 -5.39 5.29 11.54
N ARG A 285 -5.93 5.28 12.77
CA ARG A 285 -5.29 5.86 13.96
C ARG A 285 -4.59 4.82 14.83
N ASP A 286 -4.75 3.55 14.52
CA ASP A 286 -4.28 2.42 15.34
C ASP A 286 -2.94 1.88 14.80
N PRO A 287 -1.81 2.08 15.49
CA PRO A 287 -0.51 1.56 15.08
C PRO A 287 -0.44 0.03 14.96
N GLY A 288 -1.21 -0.71 15.77
CA GLY A 288 -1.31 -2.17 15.67
C GLY A 288 -2.01 -2.60 14.39
N PHE A 289 -3.10 -1.91 14.04
CA PHE A 289 -3.78 -2.09 12.77
C PHE A 289 -2.83 -1.83 11.60
N LEU A 290 -2.08 -0.71 11.61
CA LEU A 290 -1.16 -0.35 10.53
C LEU A 290 -0.02 -1.37 10.39
N ALA A 291 0.57 -1.80 11.51
CA ALA A 291 1.64 -2.81 11.52
C ALA A 291 1.19 -4.10 10.83
N ARG A 292 -0.03 -4.55 11.16
CA ARG A 292 -0.62 -5.74 10.57
C ARG A 292 -0.97 -5.54 9.10
N TYR A 293 -1.49 -4.38 8.74
CA TYR A 293 -1.81 -4.04 7.36
C TYR A 293 -0.58 -4.09 6.47
N ILE A 294 0.52 -3.46 6.89
CA ILE A 294 1.80 -3.50 6.15
C ILE A 294 2.27 -4.95 6.00
N GLN A 295 2.26 -5.74 7.07
CA GLN A 295 2.66 -7.15 7.02
C GLN A 295 1.85 -7.93 5.98
N ARG A 296 0.52 -7.73 5.96
CA ARG A 296 -0.37 -8.45 5.04
C ARG A 296 -0.27 -7.97 3.60
N VAL A 297 -0.01 -6.68 3.37
CA VAL A 297 0.25 -6.15 2.03
C VAL A 297 1.58 -6.67 1.47
N VAL A 298 2.63 -6.78 2.30
CA VAL A 298 3.91 -7.38 1.88
C VAL A 298 3.71 -8.84 1.49
N ALA A 299 2.99 -9.63 2.31
CA ALA A 299 2.67 -11.02 1.99
C ALA A 299 1.82 -11.16 0.71
N PHE A 300 0.91 -10.22 0.47
CA PHE A 300 0.07 -10.21 -0.73
C PHE A 300 0.88 -10.08 -2.03
N ASN A 301 2.03 -9.38 -2.01
CA ASN A 301 2.92 -9.18 -3.16
C ASN A 301 4.11 -10.16 -3.20
N ARG A 302 3.86 -11.47 -3.17
CA ARG A 302 4.94 -12.47 -3.13
C ARG A 302 5.93 -12.43 -4.33
N CYS A 303 5.47 -12.00 -5.50
CA CYS A 303 6.28 -12.02 -6.74
C CYS A 303 7.11 -10.74 -6.94
N VAL A 304 6.98 -9.75 -6.05
CA VAL A 304 7.69 -8.47 -6.16
C VAL A 304 8.34 -8.16 -4.83
N ALA A 305 9.67 -8.08 -4.80
CA ALA A 305 10.39 -7.84 -3.57
C ALA A 305 10.02 -6.50 -2.92
N PRO A 306 9.82 -6.45 -1.59
CA PRO A 306 9.63 -5.19 -0.88
C PRO A 306 10.91 -4.33 -0.99
N HIS A 307 10.74 -3.03 -1.10
CA HIS A 307 11.84 -2.09 -1.25
C HIS A 307 11.83 -1.02 -0.16
N SER A 308 10.89 -0.08 -0.20
CA SER A 308 10.85 1.05 0.73
C SER A 308 9.48 1.19 1.40
N LEU A 309 9.49 1.80 2.58
CA LEU A 309 8.30 2.12 3.35
C LEU A 309 8.34 3.61 3.67
N HIS A 310 7.26 4.31 3.37
CA HIS A 310 7.05 5.68 3.80
C HIS A 310 5.95 5.67 4.84
N LEU A 311 6.23 6.14 6.05
CA LEU A 311 5.21 6.27 7.10
C LEU A 311 4.82 7.73 7.25
N ASN A 312 3.51 7.97 7.16
CA ASN A 312 2.92 9.28 7.32
C ASN A 312 2.28 9.36 8.72
N VAL A 313 2.68 10.37 9.49
CA VAL A 313 2.21 10.59 10.86
C VAL A 313 1.69 12.01 10.95
N GLU A 314 0.40 12.18 11.24
CA GLU A 314 -0.19 13.49 11.44
C GLU A 314 0.35 14.16 12.71
N CYS A 315 0.68 15.43 12.63
CA CYS A 315 1.15 16.22 13.76
C CYS A 315 -0.05 16.64 14.62
N ILE A 316 -0.07 16.19 15.88
CA ILE A 316 -1.06 16.64 16.87
C ILE A 316 -0.44 17.76 17.70
N ASP A 317 -1.14 18.88 17.85
CA ASP A 317 -0.68 19.99 18.70
C ASP A 317 -0.64 19.56 20.17
N GLN A 318 0.54 19.67 20.78
CA GLN A 318 0.85 19.21 22.13
C GLN A 318 1.61 20.27 22.94
N GLY A 319 1.74 21.51 22.44
CA GLY A 319 2.48 22.58 23.09
C GLY A 319 3.94 22.67 22.65
N ALA A 320 4.86 22.78 23.62
CA ALA A 320 6.28 23.04 23.33
C ALA A 320 6.98 21.79 22.78
N LEU A 321 7.39 21.85 21.51
CA LEU A 321 8.11 20.79 20.82
C LEU A 321 9.62 20.89 21.06
N LEU A 322 10.29 19.73 21.12
CA LEU A 322 11.72 19.58 21.29
C LEU A 322 12.44 19.58 19.94
N VAL A 323 13.56 20.28 19.83
CA VAL A 323 14.36 20.27 18.60
C VAL A 323 15.13 18.94 18.51
N PRO A 324 14.98 18.16 17.42
CA PRO A 324 15.77 16.96 17.19
C PRO A 324 17.27 17.23 17.11
N GLN A 325 18.07 16.28 17.59
CA GLN A 325 19.52 16.25 17.46
C GLN A 325 19.95 15.23 16.40
N LEU A 326 21.19 15.32 15.90
CA LEU A 326 21.76 14.34 14.97
C LEU A 326 21.59 12.90 15.48
N SER A 327 21.87 12.66 16.76
CA SER A 327 21.72 11.36 17.41
C SER A 327 20.29 10.79 17.36
N ASP A 328 19.26 11.64 17.38
CA ASP A 328 17.87 11.18 17.22
C ASP A 328 17.66 10.60 15.81
N TYR A 329 18.17 11.29 14.78
CA TYR A 329 18.09 10.81 13.40
C TYR A 329 18.91 9.53 13.18
N LEU A 330 20.07 9.42 13.83
CA LEU A 330 20.86 8.19 13.80
C LEU A 330 20.12 7.02 14.48
N CYS A 331 19.48 7.24 15.63
CA CYS A 331 18.62 6.24 16.28
C CYS A 331 17.47 5.80 15.35
N LEU A 332 16.83 6.76 14.68
CA LEU A 332 15.80 6.47 13.68
C LEU A 332 16.34 5.58 12.55
N LEU A 333 17.53 5.88 12.00
CA LEU A 333 18.17 5.04 10.98
C LEU A 333 18.50 3.63 11.47
N LEU A 334 18.92 3.46 12.73
CA LEU A 334 19.16 2.13 13.31
C LEU A 334 17.87 1.30 13.46
N LEU A 335 16.72 1.94 13.68
CA LEU A 335 15.43 1.27 13.74
C LEU A 335 14.85 0.96 12.34
N GLY A 336 14.96 1.92 11.42
CA GLY A 336 14.20 1.90 10.17
C GLY A 336 15.01 1.75 8.90
N GLY A 337 16.29 2.14 8.89
CA GLY A 337 17.16 2.17 7.72
C GLY A 337 17.61 0.79 7.23
N ASP A 338 18.54 0.82 6.28
CA ASP A 338 19.14 -0.34 5.60
C ASP A 338 20.63 -0.47 5.95
N LEU A 339 20.91 -0.75 7.23
CA LEU A 339 22.27 -0.93 7.76
C LEU A 339 22.79 -2.34 7.44
N THR A 340 23.71 -2.42 6.48
CA THR A 340 24.16 -3.69 5.90
C THR A 340 25.60 -3.60 5.39
N VAL A 341 26.22 -4.75 5.17
CA VAL A 341 27.61 -4.84 4.74
C VAL A 341 27.68 -4.60 3.23
N ASP A 342 28.55 -3.72 2.77
CA ASP A 342 28.80 -3.46 1.35
C ASP A 342 29.70 -4.54 0.71
N ASP A 343 30.04 -4.33 -0.56
CA ASP A 343 30.85 -5.28 -1.34
C ASP A 343 32.31 -5.34 -0.83
N ASP A 344 32.77 -4.32 -0.08
CA ASP A 344 34.10 -4.23 0.53
C ASP A 344 34.13 -4.79 1.96
N GLY A 345 33.03 -5.38 2.43
CA GLY A 345 32.92 -5.93 3.78
C GLY A 345 32.70 -4.87 4.87
N ARG A 346 32.42 -3.61 4.51
CA ARG A 346 32.20 -2.51 5.45
C ARG A 346 30.72 -2.28 5.69
N LEU A 347 30.37 -1.96 6.92
CA LEU A 347 28.98 -1.63 7.26
C LEU A 347 28.64 -0.24 6.72
N CYS A 348 27.49 -0.09 6.06
CA CYS A 348 26.97 1.20 5.60
C CYS A 348 25.44 1.25 5.71
N GLU A 349 24.88 2.46 5.78
CA GLU A 349 23.45 2.69 5.54
C GLU A 349 23.25 2.90 4.04
N ARG A 350 22.68 1.89 3.36
CA ARG A 350 22.69 1.87 1.89
C ARG A 350 21.83 2.94 1.24
N ARG A 351 20.70 3.31 1.85
CA ARG A 351 19.74 4.20 1.19
C ARG A 351 20.27 5.62 1.08
N PHE A 352 20.95 6.11 2.12
CA PHE A 352 21.69 7.37 2.08
C PHE A 352 22.97 7.25 1.26
N ALA A 353 23.81 6.24 1.52
CA ALA A 353 25.10 6.10 0.83
C ALA A 353 24.98 5.94 -0.70
N ARG A 354 23.83 5.46 -1.20
CA ARG A 354 23.54 5.33 -2.63
C ARG A 354 22.63 6.40 -3.20
N ASN A 355 22.35 7.47 -2.44
CA ASN A 355 21.44 8.55 -2.84
C ASN A 355 20.04 8.06 -3.26
N GLU A 356 19.53 6.99 -2.62
CA GLU A 356 18.16 6.50 -2.84
C GLU A 356 17.12 7.44 -2.22
N LEU A 357 17.54 8.31 -1.30
CA LEU A 357 16.68 9.22 -0.55
C LEU A 357 16.85 10.66 -1.01
N ILE A 358 15.72 11.32 -1.26
CA ILE A 358 15.71 12.77 -1.48
C ILE A 358 15.67 13.52 -0.13
N LYS A 359 14.95 12.96 0.85
CA LYS A 359 14.79 13.48 2.23
C LYS A 359 14.56 12.32 3.19
N MET A 360 15.05 12.44 4.43
CA MET A 360 14.78 11.47 5.49
C MET A 360 13.36 11.63 6.03
N VAL A 361 13.06 12.88 6.37
CA VAL A 361 11.83 13.30 7.05
C VAL A 361 11.32 14.55 6.34
N GLN A 362 10.04 14.55 5.98
CA GLN A 362 9.44 15.70 5.30
C GLN A 362 8.09 16.04 5.91
N GLN A 363 7.91 17.30 6.31
CA GLN A 363 6.58 17.80 6.62
C GLN A 363 5.83 18.27 5.38
N ARG A 364 4.56 17.88 5.28
CA ARG A 364 3.65 18.20 4.19
C ARG A 364 2.31 18.67 4.74
N ARG A 365 1.62 19.51 3.98
CA ARG A 365 0.24 19.92 4.28
C ARG A 365 -0.71 19.17 3.37
N HIS A 366 -1.60 18.39 3.96
CA HIS A 366 -2.53 17.53 3.27
C HIS A 366 -3.96 18.04 3.46
N GLU A 367 -4.72 18.21 2.38
CA GLU A 367 -6.15 18.56 2.47
C GLU A 367 -6.98 17.29 2.69
N SER A 368 -7.73 17.24 3.79
CA SER A 368 -8.60 16.10 4.10
C SER A 368 -9.92 16.19 3.32
N LEU A 369 -10.45 15.03 2.91
CA LEU A 369 -11.73 14.92 2.20
C LEU A 369 -12.96 15.03 3.11
N PHE A 370 -12.79 14.92 4.43
CA PHE A 370 -13.91 14.87 5.37
C PHE A 370 -14.25 16.24 5.96
N ASP A 371 -13.23 17.02 6.29
CA ASP A 371 -13.36 18.33 6.94
C ASP A 371 -12.88 19.49 6.05
N HIS A 372 -12.23 19.19 4.90
CA HIS A 372 -11.65 20.19 4.00
C HIS A 372 -10.59 21.08 4.67
N LEU A 373 -9.96 20.60 5.74
CA LEU A 373 -8.88 21.28 6.44
C LEU A 373 -7.52 20.77 5.98
N HIS A 374 -6.51 21.63 6.15
CA HIS A 374 -5.12 21.26 5.96
C HIS A 374 -4.54 20.68 7.24
N HIS A 375 -4.14 19.42 7.17
CA HIS A 375 -3.47 18.69 8.24
C HIS A 375 -1.97 18.70 7.98
N LEU A 376 -1.17 18.97 9.02
CA LEU A 376 0.28 18.87 8.95
C LEU A 376 0.67 17.41 9.18
N VAL A 377 1.40 16.83 8.24
CA VAL A 377 1.80 15.42 8.26
C VAL A 377 3.29 15.33 8.07
N THR A 378 3.94 14.56 8.93
CA THR A 378 5.33 14.16 8.78
C THR A 378 5.40 12.85 8.01
N GLU A 379 6.14 12.84 6.91
CA GLU A 379 6.51 11.64 6.16
C GLU A 379 7.93 11.20 6.55
N TYR A 380 8.06 9.96 7.01
CA TYR A 380 9.33 9.28 7.23
C TYR A 380 9.63 8.37 6.03
N ALA A 381 10.51 8.81 5.13
CA ALA A 381 10.77 8.15 3.84
C ALA A 381 11.98 7.20 3.87
N PHE A 382 12.79 7.24 4.94
CA PHE A 382 14.03 6.47 5.06
C PHE A 382 13.84 4.98 5.34
N LEU A 383 12.62 4.54 5.67
CA LEU A 383 12.38 3.18 6.18
C LEU A 383 12.53 2.12 5.09
N ARG A 384 13.21 1.02 5.40
CA ARG A 384 13.27 -0.16 4.53
C ARG A 384 12.04 -1.03 4.74
N LEU A 385 11.33 -1.35 3.67
CA LEU A 385 10.27 -2.36 3.71
C LEU A 385 10.93 -3.74 3.67
N SER A 386 10.59 -4.59 4.64
CA SER A 386 11.12 -5.95 4.73
C SER A 386 10.01 -6.97 4.89
N ALA A 387 10.14 -8.10 4.21
CA ALA A 387 9.29 -9.28 4.41
C ALA A 387 9.59 -10.03 5.71
N THR A 388 10.84 -9.96 6.20
CA THR A 388 11.29 -10.73 7.37
C THR A 388 10.95 -10.08 8.71
N ARG A 389 10.68 -8.77 8.73
CA ARG A 389 10.23 -8.11 9.97
C ARG A 389 8.94 -8.75 10.46
N GLY A 390 8.81 -8.95 11.77
CA GLY A 390 7.60 -9.48 12.39
C GLY A 390 6.50 -8.42 12.56
N TYR A 391 5.35 -8.82 13.12
CA TYR A 391 4.32 -7.87 13.54
C TYR A 391 4.85 -6.92 14.62
N ASP A 392 5.43 -7.47 15.69
CA ASP A 392 5.89 -6.68 16.84
C ASP A 392 6.99 -5.69 16.48
N ASP A 393 7.88 -6.04 15.55
CA ASP A 393 8.94 -5.12 15.09
C ASP A 393 8.36 -3.95 14.29
N ARG A 394 7.36 -4.21 13.44
CA ARG A 394 6.64 -3.13 12.73
C ARG A 394 5.88 -2.26 13.71
N LEU A 395 5.23 -2.86 14.70
CA LEU A 395 4.50 -2.13 15.73
C LEU A 395 5.44 -1.24 16.55
N SER A 396 6.55 -1.79 17.06
CA SER A 396 7.57 -1.02 17.78
C SER A 396 8.10 0.16 16.94
N LEU A 397 8.38 -0.05 15.65
CA LEU A 397 8.83 1.02 14.76
C LEU A 397 7.77 2.11 14.60
N ILE A 398 6.50 1.75 14.34
CA ILE A 398 5.42 2.71 14.14
C ILE A 398 5.19 3.51 15.43
N LEU A 399 5.19 2.85 16.59
CA LEU A 399 5.07 3.50 17.90
C LEU A 399 6.23 4.45 18.16
N ALA A 400 7.46 4.07 17.85
CA ALA A 400 8.63 4.93 17.98
C ALA A 400 8.48 6.21 17.16
N LEU A 401 8.08 6.07 15.89
CA LEU A 401 7.90 7.21 14.99
C LEU A 401 6.73 8.10 15.41
N ALA A 402 5.61 7.51 15.84
CA ALA A 402 4.46 8.26 16.33
C ALA A 402 4.76 9.02 17.62
N GLY A 403 5.42 8.36 18.58
CA GLY A 403 5.86 8.98 19.83
C GLY A 403 6.87 10.10 19.58
N PHE A 404 7.91 9.84 18.80
CA PHE A 404 8.91 10.84 18.44
C PHE A 404 8.28 12.04 17.71
N ASN A 405 7.39 11.80 16.74
CA ASN A 405 6.69 12.87 16.01
C ASN A 405 5.89 13.80 16.92
N ARG A 406 5.31 13.24 17.99
CA ARG A 406 4.41 13.96 18.89
C ARG A 406 5.12 15.00 19.75
N VAL A 407 6.40 14.80 20.04
CA VAL A 407 7.19 15.67 20.92
C VAL A 407 8.24 16.49 20.16
N SER A 408 8.46 16.23 18.88
CA SER A 408 9.59 16.79 18.13
C SER A 408 9.20 17.89 17.15
N ASP A 409 9.97 18.98 17.13
CA ASP A 409 9.83 20.08 16.17
C ASP A 409 10.54 19.74 14.86
N LEU A 410 9.88 18.91 14.06
CA LEU A 410 10.37 18.51 12.74
C LEU A 410 10.24 19.63 11.70
N GLY A 411 9.58 20.75 12.03
CA GLY A 411 9.38 21.88 11.13
C GLY A 411 10.53 22.88 11.16
N ARG A 412 11.07 23.17 12.35
CA ARG A 412 12.21 24.08 12.52
C ARG A 412 13.55 23.49 12.10
N TYR A 413 13.66 22.16 12.09
CA TYR A 413 14.89 21.44 11.76
C TYR A 413 14.77 20.57 10.50
N CYS A 414 13.99 21.02 9.50
CA CYS A 414 13.91 20.39 8.17
C CYS A 414 15.09 20.77 7.25
N LEU A 415 16.21 21.22 7.82
CA LEU A 415 17.53 21.24 7.21
C LEU A 415 18.37 20.24 8.01
N GLU A 416 18.16 18.97 7.69
CA GLU A 416 18.97 17.85 8.17
C GLU A 416 20.45 18.27 8.21
N PRO A 417 21.26 17.81 9.18
CA PRO A 417 22.71 17.82 9.03
C PRO A 417 23.07 16.78 7.94
N LEU A 418 22.63 17.04 6.71
CA LEU A 418 22.67 16.09 5.59
C LEU A 418 24.10 15.66 5.31
N GLY A 419 25.07 16.57 5.51
CA GLY A 419 26.49 16.26 5.46
C GLY A 419 26.89 15.21 6.51
N ASP A 420 26.49 15.40 7.77
CA ASP A 420 26.83 14.48 8.86
C ASP A 420 26.09 13.14 8.74
N LEU A 421 24.82 13.16 8.31
CA LEU A 421 24.05 11.95 8.03
C LEU A 421 24.63 11.17 6.85
N LEU A 422 25.01 11.86 5.77
CA LEU A 422 25.64 11.22 4.61
C LEU A 422 27.01 10.65 4.99
N TYR A 423 27.79 11.40 5.76
CA TYR A 423 29.07 10.94 6.29
C TYR A 423 28.90 9.68 7.14
N TRP A 424 27.99 9.72 8.12
CA TRP A 424 27.67 8.55 8.95
C TRP A 424 27.12 7.39 8.14
N ALA A 425 26.32 7.61 7.09
CA ALA A 425 25.80 6.54 6.25
C ALA A 425 26.92 5.77 5.52
N HIS A 426 27.97 6.46 5.09
CA HIS A 426 29.15 5.83 4.49
C HIS A 426 30.09 5.20 5.52
N GLN A 427 30.16 5.75 6.73
CA GLN A 427 31.01 5.25 7.82
C GLN A 427 30.24 5.26 9.14
N PRO A 428 29.32 4.30 9.35
CA PRO A 428 28.50 4.26 10.53
C PRO A 428 29.35 4.08 11.79
N GLN A 429 29.18 4.99 12.75
CA GLN A 429 29.84 4.95 14.06
C GLN A 429 28.82 4.70 15.16
N ALA A 430 29.24 3.97 16.20
CA ALA A 430 28.41 3.70 17.36
C ALA A 430 28.01 4.98 18.11
N LEU A 431 26.74 5.06 18.49
CA LEU A 431 26.18 6.09 19.37
C LEU A 431 26.57 5.81 20.82
N ALA A 432 26.75 6.87 21.61
CA ALA A 432 26.93 6.76 23.05
C ALA A 432 25.62 6.36 23.74
N GLY A 433 25.72 5.60 24.84
CA GLY A 433 24.55 5.20 25.63
C GLY A 433 23.60 6.35 26.00
N PRO A 434 24.10 7.50 26.50
CA PRO A 434 23.25 8.65 26.82
C PRO A 434 22.46 9.22 25.62
N GLU A 435 22.97 9.08 24.40
CA GLU A 435 22.28 9.52 23.19
C GLU A 435 21.07 8.63 22.88
N ILE A 436 21.24 7.31 23.02
CA ILE A 436 20.16 6.33 22.87
C ILE A 436 19.08 6.55 23.96
N GLU A 437 19.50 6.76 25.20
CA GLU A 437 18.56 7.04 26.31
C GLU A 437 17.76 8.33 26.09
N SER A 438 18.41 9.39 25.61
CA SER A 438 17.75 10.65 25.30
C SER A 438 16.68 10.48 24.22
N PHE A 439 16.98 9.73 23.16
CA PHE A 439 16.01 9.40 22.12
C PHE A 439 14.83 8.57 22.66
N LEU A 440 15.12 7.53 23.45
CA LEU A 440 14.08 6.67 24.05
C LEU A 440 13.17 7.46 25.00
N ALA A 441 13.69 8.41 25.76
CA ALA A 441 12.89 9.27 26.64
C ALA A 441 11.89 10.14 25.85
N LYS A 442 12.29 10.68 24.69
CA LYS A 442 11.39 11.42 23.80
C LYS A 442 10.30 10.52 23.24
N VAL A 443 10.66 9.31 22.80
CA VAL A 443 9.72 8.31 22.31
C VAL A 443 8.71 7.92 23.40
N GLU A 444 9.18 7.61 24.61
CA GLU A 444 8.33 7.25 25.75
C GLU A 444 7.38 8.38 26.12
N GLN A 445 7.86 9.63 26.17
CA GLN A 445 7.04 10.80 26.45
C GLN A 445 5.90 10.92 25.43
N GLY A 446 6.21 10.79 24.13
CA GLY A 446 5.21 10.87 23.08
C GLY A 446 4.23 9.69 23.06
N MET A 447 4.70 8.47 23.29
CA MET A 447 3.82 7.29 23.40
C MET A 447 2.89 7.40 24.61
N SER A 448 3.41 7.84 25.76
CA SER A 448 2.64 7.98 27.00
C SER A 448 1.60 9.09 26.96
N ALA A 449 1.77 10.07 26.06
CA ALA A 449 0.77 11.11 25.82
C ALA A 449 -0.47 10.60 25.05
N ASP A 450 -0.39 9.43 24.41
CA ASP A 450 -1.55 8.76 23.83
C ASP A 450 -2.28 7.92 24.89
N LEU A 451 -3.28 8.53 25.53
CA LEU A 451 -4.07 7.90 26.60
C LEU A 451 -4.87 6.66 26.16
N SER A 452 -4.95 6.40 24.85
CA SER A 452 -5.64 5.19 24.35
C SER A 452 -4.73 3.96 24.31
N LEU A 453 -3.42 4.14 24.45
CA LEU A 453 -2.46 3.04 24.52
C LEU A 453 -2.34 2.54 25.96
N ASP A 454 -2.33 1.21 26.12
CA ASP A 454 -2.08 0.59 27.41
C ASP A 454 -0.64 0.85 27.91
N ARG A 455 -0.49 1.17 29.20
CA ARG A 455 0.83 1.49 29.77
C ARG A 455 1.79 0.30 29.74
N ALA A 456 1.29 -0.92 29.97
CA ALA A 456 2.14 -2.11 29.93
C ALA A 456 2.60 -2.39 28.48
N LEU A 457 1.73 -2.15 27.50
CA LEU A 457 2.09 -2.17 26.08
C LEU A 457 3.20 -1.17 25.76
N VAL A 458 3.05 0.09 26.20
CA VAL A 458 4.08 1.14 26.00
C VAL A 458 5.44 0.70 26.55
N GLN A 459 5.47 0.24 27.80
CA GLN A 459 6.71 -0.21 28.46
C GLN A 459 7.33 -1.43 27.76
N CYS A 460 6.52 -2.40 27.36
CA CYS A 460 6.97 -3.57 26.61
C CYS A 460 7.64 -3.15 25.29
N HIS A 461 7.00 -2.29 24.50
CA HIS A 461 7.57 -1.85 23.21
C HIS A 461 8.77 -0.91 23.39
N LEU A 462 8.84 -0.13 24.47
CA LEU A 462 10.02 0.68 24.79
C LEU A 462 11.24 -0.20 25.11
N GLN A 463 11.06 -1.27 25.88
CA GLN A 463 12.12 -2.26 26.15
C GLN A 463 12.57 -2.96 24.87
N ARG A 464 11.63 -3.31 23.98
CA ARG A 464 11.97 -3.87 22.65
C ARG A 464 12.78 -2.89 21.80
N LEU A 465 12.42 -1.60 21.81
CA LEU A 465 13.14 -0.56 21.07
C LEU A 465 14.55 -0.36 21.60
N ARG A 466 14.72 -0.34 22.93
CA ARG A 466 16.03 -0.31 23.58
C ARG A 466 16.90 -1.47 23.12
N HIS A 467 16.42 -2.70 23.27
CA HIS A 467 17.18 -3.89 22.85
C HIS A 467 17.50 -3.88 21.35
N TRP A 468 16.57 -3.39 20.52
CA TRP A 468 16.81 -3.22 19.09
C TRP A 468 17.96 -2.25 18.86
N LEU A 469 17.90 -1.04 19.41
CA LEU A 469 18.92 -0.01 19.26
C LEU A 469 20.28 -0.49 19.75
N GLU A 470 20.36 -1.07 20.95
CA GLU A 470 21.59 -1.64 21.51
C GLU A 470 22.20 -2.69 20.58
N ARG A 471 21.39 -3.63 20.08
CA ARG A 471 21.84 -4.66 19.15
C ARG A 471 22.34 -4.08 17.82
N GLN A 472 21.68 -3.07 17.27
CA GLN A 472 22.11 -2.45 16.02
C GLN A 472 23.36 -1.59 16.24
N ASN A 473 23.43 -0.88 17.35
CA ASN A 473 24.57 -0.06 17.74
C ASN A 473 25.82 -0.92 17.99
N ALA A 474 25.67 -2.10 18.59
CA ALA A 474 26.76 -3.05 18.79
C ALA A 474 27.34 -3.61 17.48
N ARG A 475 26.63 -3.52 16.36
CA ARG A 475 27.18 -3.89 15.03
C ARG A 475 28.15 -2.83 14.49
N LEU A 476 28.15 -1.63 15.07
CA LEU A 476 28.95 -0.47 14.64
C LEU A 476 30.27 -0.35 15.41
N ALA A 477 30.40 -1.07 16.53
CA ALA A 477 31.59 -1.12 17.37
C ALA A 477 32.45 -2.32 16.97
#